data_AF-A0A363THJ7-F1
#
_entry.id   AF-A0A363THJ7-F1
#
_cell.length_a   1.000
_cell.length_b   1.000
_cell.length_c   1.000
_cell.angle_alpha   90.00
_cell.angle_beta   90.00
_cell.angle_gamma   90.00
#
_symmetry.space_group_name_H-M   'P 1'
#
loop_
_entity.id
_entity.type
_entity.pdbx_description
1 polymer ?
#
loop_
_entity_poly.entity_id
_entity_poly.type
_entity_poly.pdbx_seq_one_letter_code
_entity_poly.pdbx_strand_id
1 'polypeptide(L)'
;MPSHPVLGPTESPAAHPDAPHIVVDIVGKGPDTGKIQLIDKRSLEVVRTITVGGHSQFPEYTSDGRHLYVSAGYRGNRLVIYDARTWRRVRSVAMEAPAGIFSHRRGRAVAIGLE
;
A
#
# COMPACT_ATOMS: atom_id res chain seq x y z
N MET A 1 18.76 18.04 -4.20
CA MET A 1 17.50 18.39 -4.89
C MET A 1 16.35 18.03 -3.96
N PRO A 2 15.35 18.88 -3.71
CA PRO A 2 14.33 18.53 -2.73
C PRO A 2 13.34 17.56 -3.39
N SER A 3 13.64 16.26 -3.33
CA SER A 3 12.74 15.19 -3.76
C SER A 3 11.91 14.73 -2.57
N HIS A 4 10.69 15.24 -2.41
CA HIS A 4 9.75 14.64 -1.45
C HIS A 4 8.47 14.15 -2.16
N PRO A 5 8.58 13.25 -3.16
CA PRO A 5 7.39 12.63 -3.75
C PRO A 5 6.63 11.80 -2.71
N VAL A 6 7.32 11.23 -1.72
CA VAL A 6 6.73 10.46 -0.62
C VAL A 6 6.93 11.16 0.74
N LEU A 7 5.99 10.98 1.66
CA LEU A 7 5.88 11.70 2.95
C LEU A 7 6.94 11.28 3.97
N GLY A 8 7.63 10.17 3.74
CA GLY A 8 8.61 9.63 4.67
C GLY A 8 9.27 8.37 4.12
N PRO A 9 10.06 7.69 4.96
CA PRO A 9 10.64 6.39 4.61
C PRO A 9 9.56 5.37 4.28
N THR A 10 9.83 4.52 3.29
CA THR A 10 8.92 3.46 2.82
C THR A 10 9.65 2.13 2.88
N GLU A 11 8.98 1.04 3.24
CA GLU A 11 9.62 -0.29 3.33
C GLU A 11 9.03 -1.31 2.36
N SER A 12 7.72 -1.24 2.10
CA SER A 12 7.00 -2.30 1.41
C SER A 12 6.25 -1.79 0.18
N PRO A 13 6.94 -1.32 -0.88
CA PRO A 13 6.29 -0.90 -2.10
C PRO A 13 5.54 -2.07 -2.76
N ALA A 14 4.29 -1.83 -3.15
CA ALA A 14 3.44 -2.78 -3.84
C ALA A 14 3.17 -2.34 -5.28
N ALA A 15 3.37 -3.24 -6.24
CA ALA A 15 3.01 -3.01 -7.63
C ALA A 15 2.36 -4.27 -8.21
N HIS A 16 1.41 -4.07 -9.12
CA HIS A 16 0.80 -5.15 -9.90
C HIS A 16 0.65 -4.72 -11.36
N PRO A 17 0.87 -5.61 -12.36
CA PRO A 17 0.70 -5.27 -13.78
C PRO A 17 -0.66 -4.64 -14.08
N ASP A 18 -1.73 -5.24 -13.55
CA ASP A 18 -3.12 -4.81 -13.81
C ASP A 18 -3.64 -3.71 -12.87
N ALA A 19 -2.89 -3.34 -11.82
CA ALA A 19 -3.27 -2.25 -10.92
C ALA A 19 -2.65 -0.93 -11.38
N PRO A 20 -3.38 0.21 -11.34
CA PRO A 20 -2.91 1.46 -11.93
C PRO A 20 -1.74 2.13 -11.20
N HIS A 21 -1.52 1.83 -9.91
CA HIS A 21 -0.58 2.57 -9.07
C HIS A 21 0.46 1.67 -8.41
N ILE A 22 1.66 2.20 -8.18
CA ILE A 22 2.56 1.71 -7.12
C ILE A 22 2.04 2.26 -5.80
N VAL A 23 1.98 1.44 -4.76
CA VAL A 23 1.55 1.87 -3.43
C VAL A 23 2.70 1.72 -2.46
N VAL A 24 2.97 2.77 -1.70
CA VAL A 24 3.99 2.76 -0.66
C VAL A 24 3.37 3.01 0.71
N ASP A 25 3.88 2.31 1.71
CA ASP A 25 3.64 2.61 3.11
C ASP A 25 4.59 3.72 3.60
N ILE A 26 4.20 4.41 4.67
CA ILE A 26 5.09 5.32 5.39
C ILE A 26 5.43 4.67 6.74
N VAL A 27 6.71 4.39 6.96
CA VAL A 27 7.18 3.70 8.15
C VAL A 27 7.84 4.65 9.16
N GLY A 28 8.17 4.11 10.35
CA GLY A 28 8.93 4.81 11.38
C GLY A 28 8.04 5.38 12.48
N LYS A 29 8.33 6.61 12.92
CA LYS A 29 7.58 7.31 13.98
C LYS A 29 7.10 8.64 13.42
N GLY A 30 5.80 8.87 13.42
CA GLY A 30 5.25 10.13 12.93
C GLY A 30 3.76 10.07 12.61
N PRO A 31 3.15 11.24 12.32
CA PRO A 31 1.72 11.35 12.03
C PRO A 31 1.32 10.68 10.70
N ASP A 32 2.28 10.46 9.80
CA ASP A 32 2.05 9.88 8.49
C ASP A 32 2.15 8.36 8.47
N THR A 33 2.57 7.73 9.58
CA THR A 33 2.72 6.26 9.68
C THR A 33 1.42 5.50 9.39
N GLY A 34 0.26 6.15 9.54
CA GLY A 34 -1.03 5.57 9.20
C GLY A 34 -1.49 5.84 7.76
N LYS A 35 -0.59 6.27 6.88
CA LYS A 35 -0.91 6.65 5.49
C LYS A 35 -0.19 5.76 4.49
N ILE A 36 -0.88 5.49 3.39
CA ILE A 36 -0.29 4.99 2.16
C ILE A 36 -0.32 6.08 1.08
N GLN A 37 0.64 6.07 0.18
CA GLN A 37 0.66 6.93 -1.00
C GLN A 37 0.61 6.11 -2.28
N LEU A 38 -0.13 6.63 -3.25
CA LEU A 38 -0.39 6.02 -4.54
C LEU A 38 0.40 6.82 -5.57
N ILE A 39 1.31 6.14 -6.23
CA ILE A 39 2.19 6.68 -7.26
C ILE A 39 1.68 6.20 -8.61
N ASP A 40 1.42 7.11 -9.54
CA ASP A 40 1.08 6.74 -10.92
C ASP A 40 2.26 6.04 -11.59
N LYS A 41 2.00 4.90 -12.25
CA LYS A 41 3.07 4.07 -12.84
C LYS A 41 3.76 4.72 -14.05
N ARG A 42 3.17 5.74 -14.67
CA ARG A 42 3.67 6.40 -15.88
C ARG A 42 4.41 7.67 -15.54
N SER A 43 3.81 8.55 -14.74
CA SER A 43 4.44 9.82 -14.36
C SER A 43 5.39 9.70 -13.16
N LEU A 44 5.25 8.63 -12.36
CA LEU A 44 5.94 8.45 -11.09
C LEU A 44 5.63 9.55 -10.05
N GLU A 45 4.52 10.26 -10.23
CA GLU A 45 4.03 11.26 -9.30
C GLU A 45 3.08 10.63 -8.27
N VAL A 46 3.10 11.14 -7.03
CA VAL A 46 2.05 10.80 -6.08
C VAL A 46 0.75 11.49 -6.47
N VAL A 47 -0.24 10.68 -6.82
CA VAL A 47 -1.56 11.15 -7.25
C VAL A 47 -2.58 11.12 -6.12
N ARG A 48 -2.31 10.38 -5.04
CA ARG A 48 -3.24 10.28 -3.89
C ARG A 48 -2.55 9.79 -2.62
N THR A 49 -3.05 10.28 -1.48
CA THR A 49 -2.67 9.83 -0.13
C THR A 49 -3.92 9.33 0.61
N ILE A 50 -3.83 8.19 1.30
CA ILE A 50 -4.96 7.56 2.01
C ILE A 50 -4.57 7.27 3.45
N THR A 51 -5.40 7.71 4.40
CA THR A 51 -5.28 7.34 5.82
C THR A 51 -5.97 6.00 6.07
N VAL A 52 -5.21 5.02 6.56
CA VAL A 52 -5.66 3.63 6.74
C VAL A 52 -6.35 3.41 8.09
N GLY A 53 -6.06 4.25 9.10
CA GLY A 53 -6.69 4.19 10.43
C GLY A 53 -5.93 3.36 11.47
N GLY A 54 -4.65 3.10 11.19
CA GLY A 54 -3.63 2.47 12.01
C GLY A 54 -2.32 2.55 11.24
N HIS A 55 -1.17 2.27 11.86
CA HIS A 55 0.10 2.29 11.11
C HIS A 55 0.00 1.34 9.92
N SER A 56 0.19 1.86 8.72
CA SER A 56 0.13 1.10 7.49
C SER A 56 1.40 0.32 7.30
N GLN A 57 1.29 -0.97 7.09
CA GLN A 57 2.42 -1.84 6.79
C GLN A 57 2.02 -2.82 5.70
N PHE A 58 3.01 -3.20 4.88
CA PHE A 58 2.90 -4.28 3.90
C PHE A 58 1.65 -4.14 3.00
N PRO A 59 1.47 -3.03 2.26
CA PRO A 59 0.45 -2.99 1.22
C PRO A 59 0.73 -4.12 0.23
N GLU A 60 -0.32 -4.83 -0.18
CA GLU A 60 -0.18 -5.99 -1.05
C GLU A 60 -1.38 -6.11 -1.98
N TYR A 61 -1.11 -6.25 -3.28
CA TYR A 61 -2.18 -6.49 -4.25
C TYR A 61 -2.63 -7.95 -4.23
N THR A 62 -3.93 -8.19 -4.41
CA THR A 62 -4.43 -9.53 -4.76
C THR A 62 -3.84 -10.00 -6.09
N SER A 63 -3.85 -11.30 -6.34
CA SER A 63 -3.20 -11.88 -7.53
C SER A 63 -3.81 -11.46 -8.88
N ASP A 64 -4.98 -10.83 -8.85
CA ASP A 64 -5.67 -10.26 -10.00
C ASP A 64 -5.58 -8.72 -10.05
N GLY A 65 -4.83 -8.11 -9.12
CA GLY A 65 -4.66 -6.65 -9.00
C GLY A 65 -5.94 -5.88 -8.66
N ARG A 66 -7.05 -6.56 -8.35
CA ARG A 66 -8.35 -5.89 -8.11
C ARG A 66 -8.44 -5.23 -6.75
N HIS A 67 -7.76 -5.78 -5.75
CA HIS A 67 -7.78 -5.25 -4.39
C HIS A 67 -6.37 -5.04 -3.86
N LEU A 68 -6.26 -4.09 -2.93
CA LEU A 68 -5.06 -3.87 -2.13
C LEU A 68 -5.38 -4.15 -0.66
N TYR A 69 -4.58 -5.02 -0.04
CA TYR A 69 -4.62 -5.36 1.37
C TYR A 69 -3.59 -4.52 2.09
N VAL A 70 -3.94 -3.96 3.25
CA VAL A 70 -3.03 -3.15 4.05
C VAL A 70 -3.19 -3.52 5.51
N SER A 71 -2.10 -3.93 6.15
CA SER A 71 -2.06 -4.06 7.61
C SER A 71 -2.19 -2.69 8.23
N ALA A 72 -3.12 -2.51 9.17
CA ALA A 72 -3.28 -1.28 9.92
C ALA A 72 -3.06 -1.55 11.41
N GLY A 73 -1.81 -1.46 11.89
CA GLY A 73 -1.48 -1.91 13.23
C GLY A 73 -0.22 -1.31 13.86
N TYR A 74 -0.39 -0.31 14.74
CA TYR A 74 0.29 -0.35 16.07
C TYR A 74 -0.70 -0.42 17.25
N ARG A 75 -2.00 -0.09 17.07
CA ARG A 75 -3.22 -0.67 17.74
C ARG A 75 -4.51 -0.52 16.88
N GLY A 76 -4.36 -0.37 15.56
CA GLY A 76 -5.50 -0.33 14.62
C GLY A 76 -6.20 -1.69 14.49
N ASN A 77 -5.47 -2.77 14.81
CA ASN A 77 -5.94 -4.15 14.96
C ASN A 77 -6.87 -4.62 13.84
N ARG A 78 -6.49 -4.31 12.60
CA ARG A 78 -7.28 -4.69 11.43
C ARG A 78 -6.45 -4.83 10.16
N LEU A 79 -6.94 -5.68 9.27
CA LEU A 79 -6.63 -5.68 7.85
C LEU A 79 -7.65 -4.80 7.12
N VAL A 80 -7.17 -3.85 6.32
CA VAL A 80 -8.03 -3.01 5.49
C VAL A 80 -7.88 -3.40 4.03
N ILE A 81 -9.00 -3.53 3.33
CA ILE A 81 -9.03 -3.91 1.91
C ILE A 81 -9.62 -2.75 1.11
N TYR A 82 -8.91 -2.34 0.06
CA TYR A 82 -9.33 -1.32 -0.89
C TYR A 82 -9.57 -1.92 -2.27
N ASP A 83 -10.54 -1.39 -3.00
CA ASP A 83 -10.63 -1.57 -4.45
C ASP A 83 -9.48 -0.79 -5.12
N ALA A 84 -8.68 -1.44 -5.95
CA ALA A 84 -7.43 -0.89 -6.48
C ALA A 84 -7.62 0.18 -7.57
N ARG A 85 -8.85 0.40 -8.05
CA ARG A 85 -9.17 1.38 -9.10
C ARG A 85 -9.83 2.62 -8.53
N THR A 86 -10.80 2.43 -7.64
CA THR A 86 -11.60 3.49 -7.03
C THR A 86 -11.01 3.95 -5.69
N TRP A 87 -10.19 3.09 -5.06
CA TRP A 87 -9.63 3.27 -3.73
C TRP A 87 -10.69 3.44 -2.63
N ARG A 88 -11.88 2.92 -2.89
CA ARG A 88 -12.91 2.80 -1.86
C ARG A 88 -12.55 1.63 -0.96
N ARG A 89 -12.67 1.83 0.36
CA ARG A 89 -12.53 0.74 1.32
C ARG A 89 -13.68 -0.24 1.12
N VAL A 90 -13.36 -1.48 0.74
CA VAL A 90 -14.35 -2.54 0.50
C VAL A 90 -14.61 -3.38 1.75
N ARG A 91 -13.60 -3.56 2.60
CA ARG A 91 -13.72 -4.35 3.84
C ARG A 91 -12.70 -3.93 4.88
N SER A 92 -13.04 -4.22 6.13
CA SER A 92 -12.13 -4.21 7.28
C SER A 92 -12.31 -5.51 8.05
N VAL A 93 -11.23 -6.16 8.43
CA VAL A 93 -11.23 -7.42 9.19
C VAL A 93 -10.44 -7.20 10.47
N ALA A 94 -11.03 -7.47 11.64
CA ALA A 94 -10.32 -7.36 12.91
C ALA A 94 -9.21 -8.42 13.00
N MET A 95 -8.03 -8.01 13.45
CA MET A 95 -6.85 -8.86 13.61
C MET A 95 -6.01 -8.36 14.78
N GLU A 96 -5.47 -9.27 15.60
CA GLU A 96 -4.54 -8.89 16.66
C GLU A 96 -3.15 -8.66 16.05
N ALA A 97 -2.66 -7.42 16.15
CA ALA A 97 -1.32 -7.00 15.68
C ALA A 97 -0.93 -7.50 14.27
N PRO A 98 -1.69 -7.14 13.21
CA PRO A 98 -1.36 -7.57 11.86
C PRO A 98 -0.05 -6.91 11.39
N ALA A 99 0.96 -7.73 11.14
CA ALA A 99 2.20 -7.35 10.49
C ALA A 99 2.66 -8.55 9.65
N GLY A 100 2.50 -8.49 8.33
CA GLY A 100 2.90 -9.58 7.44
C GLY A 100 2.37 -9.46 6.02
N ILE A 101 2.81 -10.41 5.19
CA ILE A 101 2.38 -10.64 3.80
C ILE A 101 1.21 -11.64 3.85
N PHE A 102 0.10 -11.34 3.18
CA PHE A 102 -1.14 -12.13 3.26
C PHE A 102 -1.43 -12.94 1.99
N SER A 103 -0.68 -12.74 0.90
CA SER A 103 -0.85 -13.56 -0.32
C SER A 103 -0.11 -14.89 -0.24
N HIS A 104 -0.81 -15.98 -0.55
CA HIS A 104 -0.25 -17.33 -0.65
C HIS A 104 0.36 -17.62 -2.05
N ARG A 105 0.45 -16.63 -2.95
CA ARG A 105 0.95 -16.80 -4.32
C ARG A 105 2.41 -16.37 -4.42
N ARG A 106 3.27 -17.25 -4.97
CA ARG A 106 4.63 -16.87 -5.40
C ARG A 106 4.55 -15.93 -6.61
N GLY A 107 5.33 -14.86 -6.61
CA GLY A 107 5.38 -13.89 -7.71
C GLY A 107 5.65 -14.57 -9.05
N ARG A 108 4.73 -14.39 -10.01
CA ARG A 108 4.89 -14.84 -11.41
C ARG A 108 5.31 -13.70 -12.35
N ALA A 109 5.32 -12.47 -11.86
CA ALA A 109 5.68 -11.27 -12.61
C ALA A 109 6.54 -10.38 -11.74
N VAL A 110 7.56 -9.76 -12.34
CA VAL A 110 8.38 -8.70 -11.75
C VAL A 110 8.10 -7.45 -12.58
N ALA A 111 7.70 -6.36 -11.94
CA ALA A 111 7.62 -5.06 -12.60
C ALA A 111 9.02 -4.44 -12.60
N ILE A 112 9.61 -4.26 -13.78
CA ILE A 112 10.86 -3.51 -13.97
C ILE A 112 10.44 -2.11 -14.43
N GLY A 113 11.00 -1.07 -13.79
CA GLY A 113 10.73 0.33 -14.12
C GLY A 113 11.16 0.69 -15.55
N LEU A 114 10.59 1.79 -16.06
CA LEU A 114 10.57 2.19 -17.47
C LEU A 114 11.96 2.38 -18.10
N GLU A 115 12.08 1.92 -19.35
CA GLU A 115 12.94 2.54 -20.38
C GLU A 115 12.42 3.95 -20.74
#